data_AF-A0AAE9XDS4-F1
#
_entry.id   AF-A0AAE9XDS4-F1
#
_cell.length_a   1.000
_cell.length_b   1.000
_cell.length_c   1.000
_cell.angle_alpha   90.00
_cell.angle_beta   90.00
_cell.angle_gamma   90.00
#
_symmetry.space_group_name_H-M   'P 1'
#
loop_
_entity.id
_entity.type
_entity.pdbx_description
1 polymer ?
#
loop_
_entity_poly.entity_id
_entity_poly.type
_entity_poly.pdbx_seq_one_letter_code
_entity_poly.pdbx_strand_id
1 'polypeptide(L)'
;MKTTIEQIKGLPVSENTARFIACIRTIQEVAEEAYSALSSVYNEKVADVMFNEKFQGCYGGMEKALQEFVILSIEDNMSAKDMTEI
;
A
#
# COMPACT_ATOMS: atom_id res chain seq x y z
N MET A 1 11.74 6.43 -7.19
CA MET A 1 10.89 5.56 -8.05
C MET A 1 11.57 4.29 -8.56
N LYS A 2 12.83 4.28 -9.05
CA LYS A 2 13.47 3.02 -9.53
C LYS A 2 13.86 2.03 -8.40
N THR A 3 14.21 2.53 -7.22
CA THR A 3 14.82 1.75 -6.13
C THR A 3 13.85 0.78 -5.45
N THR A 4 12.54 1.06 -5.48
CA THR A 4 11.53 0.30 -4.72
C THR A 4 11.18 -1.03 -5.37
N ILE A 5 11.16 -1.10 -6.71
CA ILE A 5 10.87 -2.33 -7.46
C ILE A 5 12.04 -3.31 -7.34
N GLU A 6 13.29 -2.81 -7.31
CA GLU A 6 14.48 -3.66 -7.24
C GLU A 6 14.63 -4.39 -5.90
N GLN A 7 14.14 -3.80 -4.81
CA GLN A 7 14.11 -4.45 -3.48
C GLN A 7 13.08 -5.58 -3.40
N ILE A 8 12.07 -5.59 -4.28
CA ILE A 8 11.01 -6.62 -4.30
C ILE A 8 11.43 -7.82 -5.17
N LYS A 9 12.46 -7.70 -6.01
CA LYS A 9 12.98 -8.78 -6.88
C LYS A 9 13.45 -10.04 -6.14
N GLY A 10 13.67 -9.98 -4.82
CA GLY A 10 14.06 -11.13 -3.98
C GLY A 10 12.90 -11.99 -3.48
N LEU A 11 11.66 -11.52 -3.61
CA LEU A 11 10.45 -12.30 -3.32
C LEU A 11 9.95 -12.95 -4.63
N PRO A 12 9.45 -14.19 -4.61
CA PRO A 12 8.88 -14.85 -5.80
C PRO A 12 7.49 -14.26 -6.15
N VAL A 13 7.41 -12.94 -6.27
CA VAL A 13 6.19 -12.19 -6.56
C VAL A 13 6.28 -11.62 -7.98
N SER A 14 5.16 -11.61 -8.69
CA SER A 14 5.11 -11.05 -10.04
C SER A 14 5.44 -9.55 -10.05
N GLU A 15 5.84 -9.02 -11.20
CA GLU A 15 6.06 -7.57 -11.35
C GLU A 15 4.81 -6.76 -10.99
N ASN A 16 3.61 -7.28 -11.31
CA ASN A 16 2.35 -6.63 -10.96
C ASN A 16 2.10 -6.63 -9.44
N THR A 17 2.41 -7.73 -8.75
CA THR A 17 2.37 -7.80 -7.29
C THR A 17 3.32 -6.79 -6.66
N ALA A 18 4.54 -6.66 -7.20
CA ALA A 18 5.51 -5.66 -6.75
C ALA A 18 5.00 -4.22 -6.93
N ARG A 19 4.25 -3.95 -8.00
CA ARG A 19 3.61 -2.65 -8.24
C ARG A 19 2.52 -2.37 -7.22
N PHE A 20 1.68 -3.35 -6.85
CA PHE A 20 0.70 -3.17 -5.78
C PHE A 20 1.37 -2.86 -4.43
N ILE A 21 2.45 -3.55 -4.09
CA ILE A 21 3.24 -3.25 -2.88
C ILE A 21 3.82 -1.83 -2.93
N ALA A 22 4.30 -1.38 -4.10
CA ALA A 22 4.79 -0.01 -4.25
C ALA A 22 3.67 1.03 -4.10
N CYS A 23 2.45 0.74 -4.57
CA CYS A 23 1.28 1.59 -4.34
C CYS A 23 0.96 1.71 -2.84
N ILE A 24 1.01 0.61 -2.07
CA ILE A 24 0.80 0.64 -0.61
C ILE A 24 1.78 1.59 0.06
N ARG A 25 3.07 1.50 -0.26
CA ARG A 25 4.08 2.42 0.28
C ARG A 25 3.80 3.87 -0.09
N THR A 26 3.40 4.12 -1.34
CA THR A 26 3.10 5.47 -1.81
C THR A 26 1.94 6.10 -1.04
N ILE A 27 0.86 5.34 -0.77
CA ILE A 27 -0.27 5.88 -0.01
C ILE A 27 0.07 6.09 1.47
N GLN A 28 0.95 5.27 2.04
CA GLN A 28 1.47 5.46 3.40
C GLN A 28 2.26 6.76 3.50
N GLU A 29 3.17 7.01 2.55
CA GLU A 29 3.93 8.28 2.47
C GLU A 29 3.00 9.49 2.31
N VAL A 30 1.96 9.39 1.48
CA VAL A 30 0.96 10.47 1.32
C VAL A 30 0.18 10.72 2.61
N ALA A 31 -0.19 9.66 3.34
CA ALA A 31 -0.89 9.77 4.61
C ALA A 31 -0.04 10.46 5.69
N GLU A 32 1.23 10.06 5.81
CA GLU A 32 2.19 10.67 6.73
C GLU A 32 2.42 12.15 6.42
N GLU A 33 2.65 12.49 5.14
CA GLU A 33 2.85 13.88 4.72
C GLU A 33 1.61 14.74 4.95
N ALA A 34 0.41 14.21 4.65
CA ALA A 34 -0.84 14.91 4.90
C ALA A 34 -1.05 15.19 6.40
N TYR A 35 -0.78 14.21 7.27
CA TYR A 35 -0.87 14.39 8.72
C TYR A 35 0.15 15.41 9.24
N SER A 36 1.40 15.34 8.74
CA SER A 36 2.47 16.28 9.09
C SER A 36 2.12 17.72 8.70
N ALA A 37 1.60 17.93 7.50
CA ALA A 37 1.13 19.23 7.03
C ALA A 37 -0.06 19.74 7.88
N LEU A 38 -1.02 18.87 8.20
CA LEU A 38 -2.14 19.18 9.09
C LEU A 38 -1.67 19.62 10.48
N SER A 39 -0.72 18.90 11.06
CA SER A 39 -0.11 19.19 12.37
C SER A 39 0.81 20.41 12.38
N SER A 40 1.22 20.89 11.21
CA SER A 40 1.98 22.13 11.06
C SER A 40 1.06 23.36 11.01
N VAL A 41 -0.13 23.21 10.43
CA VAL A 41 -1.14 24.28 10.32
C VAL A 41 -1.97 24.39 11.60
N TYR A 42 -2.34 23.24 12.16
CA TYR A 42 -3.13 23.11 13.37
C TYR A 42 -2.31 22.44 14.45
N ASN A 43 -2.64 22.63 15.73
CA ASN A 43 -2.01 21.80 16.76
C ASN A 43 -2.33 20.31 16.55
N GLU A 44 -1.47 19.45 17.08
CA GLU A 44 -1.53 17.98 16.93
C GLU A 44 -2.91 17.39 17.26
N LYS A 45 -3.55 17.86 18.34
CA LYS A 45 -4.88 17.37 18.74
C LYS A 45 -5.96 17.65 17.70
N VAL A 46 -5.94 18.83 17.09
CA VAL A 46 -6.90 19.23 16.06
C VAL A 46 -6.60 18.53 14.73
N ALA A 47 -5.32 18.37 14.40
CA ALA A 47 -4.87 17.59 13.25
C ALA A 47 -5.32 16.13 13.34
N ASP A 48 -5.17 15.50 14.51
CA ASP A 48 -5.55 14.11 14.74
C ASP A 48 -7.05 13.86 14.57
N VAL A 49 -7.89 14.73 15.12
CA VAL A 49 -9.35 14.67 14.90
C VAL A 49 -9.68 14.81 13.41
N MET A 50 -9.14 15.81 12.73
CA MET A 50 -9.43 16.03 11.32
C MET A 50 -8.94 14.89 10.42
N PHE A 51 -7.76 14.36 10.71
CA PHE A 51 -7.20 13.23 9.96
C PHE A 51 -8.07 11.99 10.13
N ASN A 52 -8.46 11.67 11.37
CA ASN A 52 -9.31 10.51 11.65
C ASN A 52 -10.72 10.65 11.05
N GLU A 53 -11.34 11.83 11.15
CA GLU A 53 -12.69 12.06 10.63
C GLU A 53 -12.76 12.14 9.10
N LYS A 54 -11.74 12.70 8.44
CA LYS A 54 -11.81 13.04 7.01
C LYS A 54 -10.91 12.20 6.12
N PHE A 55 -9.79 11.70 6.65
CA PHE A 55 -8.74 11.08 5.83
C PHE A 55 -8.61 9.58 6.09
N GLN A 56 -8.64 9.16 7.36
CA GLN A 56 -8.34 7.79 7.78
C GLN A 56 -9.24 6.75 7.12
N GLY A 57 -10.54 7.01 6.97
CA GLY A 57 -11.46 6.08 6.31
C GLY A 57 -11.12 5.85 4.83
N CYS A 58 -10.85 6.92 4.08
CA CYS A 58 -10.48 6.83 2.66
C CYS A 58 -9.11 6.15 2.50
N TYR A 59 -8.13 6.55 3.31
CA TYR A 59 -6.80 5.96 3.34
C TYR A 59 -6.85 4.46 3.65
N GLY A 60 -7.50 4.07 4.75
CA GLY A 60 -7.59 2.68 5.17
C GLY A 60 -8.34 1.81 4.15
N GLY A 61 -9.36 2.36 3.49
CA GLY A 61 -10.05 1.68 2.39
C GLY A 61 -9.14 1.39 1.19
N MET A 62 -8.32 2.36 0.78
CA MET A 62 -7.35 2.20 -0.31
C MET A 62 -6.25 1.20 0.07
N GLU A 63 -5.71 1.30 1.28
CA GLU A 63 -4.67 0.39 1.77
C GLU A 63 -5.17 -1.05 1.80
N LYS A 64 -6.36 -1.27 2.36
CA LYS A 64 -6.97 -2.59 2.41
C LYS A 64 -7.21 -3.18 1.02
N ALA A 65 -7.76 -2.40 0.09
CA ALA A 65 -7.99 -2.88 -1.28
C ALA A 65 -6.68 -3.27 -1.99
N LEU A 66 -5.61 -2.49 -1.82
CA LEU A 66 -4.31 -2.82 -2.37
C LEU A 66 -3.70 -4.08 -1.73
N GLN A 67 -3.86 -4.27 -0.42
CA GLN A 67 -3.44 -5.49 0.26
C GLN A 67 -4.20 -6.72 -0.26
N GLU A 68 -5.51 -6.59 -0.50
CA GLU A 68 -6.33 -7.65 -1.11
C GLU A 68 -5.82 -8.00 -2.52
N PHE A 69 -5.47 -7.00 -3.35
CA PHE A 69 -4.89 -7.27 -4.67
C PHE A 69 -3.52 -7.96 -4.60
N VAL A 70 -2.70 -7.65 -3.59
CA VAL A 70 -1.45 -8.38 -3.35
C VAL A 70 -1.75 -9.84 -3.06
N ILE A 71 -2.68 -10.14 -2.13
CA ILE A 71 -3.06 -11.50 -1.76
C ILE A 71 -3.57 -12.28 -2.97
N LEU A 72 -4.57 -11.74 -3.68
CA LEU A 72 -5.13 -12.36 -4.88
C LEU A 72 -4.05 -12.63 -5.94
N SER A 73 -3.15 -11.67 -6.17
CA SER A 73 -2.07 -11.85 -7.15
C SER A 73 -1.06 -12.92 -6.76
N ILE A 74 -0.87 -13.19 -5.46
CA ILE A 74 0.00 -14.27 -4.97
C ILE A 74 -0.71 -15.61 -5.12
N GLU A 75 -1.98 -15.70 -4.72
CA GLU A 75 -2.80 -16.91 -4.83
C GLU A 75 -2.91 -17.40 -6.29
N ASP A 76 -3.15 -16.48 -7.23
CA ASP A 76 -3.20 -16.80 -8.67
C ASP A 76 -1.85 -17.32 -9.19
N ASN A 77 -0.74 -16.74 -8.75
CA ASN A 77 0.60 -17.17 -9.19
C ASN A 77 1.02 -18.52 -8.61
N MET A 78 0.56 -18.87 -7.39
CA MET A 78 0.80 -20.18 -6.80
C MET A 78 -0.04 -21.24 -7.50
N SER A 79 -1.33 -20.96 -7.72
CA SER A 79 -2.25 -21.88 -8.41
C SER A 79 -1.83 -22.17 -9.86
N ALA A 80 -1.23 -21.20 -10.55
CA ALA A 80 -0.70 -21.38 -11.91
C ALA A 80 0.53 -22.30 -11.96
N LYS A 81 1.39 -22.29 -10.93
CA LYS A 81 2.57 -23.18 -10.85
C LYS A 81 2.18 -24.63 -10.63
N ASP A 82 1.15 -24.88 -9.81
CA ASP A 82 0.66 -26.24 -9.56
C ASP A 82 0.05 -26.91 -10.81
N MET A 83 -0.48 -26.12 -11.76
CA MET A 83 -1.00 -26.65 -13.03
C MET A 83 0.08 -26.92 -14.09
N THR A 84 1.32 -26.46 -13.92
CA THR A 84 2.40 -26.66 -14.91
C THR A 84 3.31 -27.86 -14.60
N GLU A 85 3.14 -28.51 -13.45
CA GLU A 85 3.91 -29.70 -13.03
C GLU A 85 3.17 -31.03 -13.28
N ILE A 86 2.11 -31.06 -14.11
CA ILE A 86 1.38 -32.27 -14.55
C ILE A 86 1.60 -32.50 -16.04
#